data_AF-A0A0Q0ZTF9-F1
#
_entry.id   AF-A0A0Q0ZTF9-F1
#
_cell.length_a   1.000
_cell.length_b   1.000
_cell.length_c   1.000
_cell.angle_alpha   90.00
_cell.angle_beta   90.00
_cell.angle_gamma   90.00
#
_symmetry.space_group_name_H-M   'P 1'
#
loop_
_entity.id
_entity.type
_entity.pdbx_description
1 polymer ?
#
loop_
_entity_poly.entity_id
_entity_poly.type
_entity_poly.pdbx_seq_one_letter_code
_entity_poly.pdbx_strand_id
1 'polypeptide(L)'
;MNPIPGRSGILTMPSFYHPAFEDAYRFIINGYRVPEHEICIFLPCSMKKPFSTSPSHRIFDAVIASRLPPGAAHRVVFGTCGVVPRELERMFPFTHYRYMLGKCTDERIKRDFYRIETPRLAGYLRKTRETYRHRVAYCLGGFRKAMISASEETGIPVRILPTDASIRRQQRSDLAFADGSLHMEAYLEEFGKALAALASSEK
;
A
#
# COMPACT_ATOMS: atom_id res chain seq x y z
N MET A 1 -30.93 7.21 -9.35
CA MET A 1 -30.39 8.53 -8.93
C MET A 1 -28.97 8.64 -9.46
N ASN A 2 -28.75 9.46 -10.49
CA ASN A 2 -27.41 9.76 -10.98
C ASN A 2 -26.80 10.86 -10.09
N PRO A 3 -25.55 10.72 -9.63
CA PRO A 3 -24.90 11.79 -8.87
C PRO A 3 -24.66 13.00 -9.77
N ILE A 4 -24.96 14.18 -9.23
CA ILE A 4 -24.78 15.50 -9.84
C ILE A 4 -23.27 15.80 -9.97
N PRO A 5 -22.77 16.28 -11.12
CA PRO A 5 -21.35 16.57 -11.30
C PRO A 5 -20.95 17.83 -10.52
N GLY A 6 -20.25 17.62 -9.40
CA GLY A 6 -19.47 18.67 -8.75
C GLY A 6 -18.29 19.05 -9.63
N ARG A 7 -18.08 20.35 -9.82
CA ARG A 7 -16.96 20.98 -10.54
C ARG A 7 -15.62 20.43 -10.01
N SER A 8 -15.03 19.50 -10.76
CA SER A 8 -13.74 18.79 -10.60
C SER A 8 -14.00 17.29 -10.73
N GLY A 9 -13.54 16.64 -11.80
CA GLY A 9 -13.68 15.19 -12.04
C GLY A 9 -12.91 14.28 -11.06
N ILE A 10 -12.73 14.71 -9.81
CA ILE A 10 -12.05 13.99 -8.73
C ILE A 10 -13.09 13.29 -7.85
N LEU A 11 -12.98 11.97 -7.74
CA LEU A 11 -13.80 11.11 -6.90
C LEU A 11 -13.48 11.32 -5.41
N THR A 12 -14.44 11.78 -4.62
CA THR A 12 -14.28 12.02 -3.17
C THR A 12 -14.93 10.96 -2.27
N MET A 13 -15.81 10.14 -2.85
CA MET A 13 -16.39 8.98 -2.19
C MET A 13 -15.33 7.87 -2.01
N PRO A 14 -15.59 6.86 -1.15
CA PRO A 14 -14.68 5.73 -1.00
C PRO A 14 -14.37 5.10 -2.36
N SER A 15 -13.12 5.23 -2.80
CA SER A 15 -12.69 4.90 -4.16
C SER A 15 -12.95 3.44 -4.53
N PHE A 16 -12.89 2.55 -3.53
CA PHE A 16 -13.08 1.12 -3.70
C PHE A 16 -14.50 0.70 -4.12
N TYR A 17 -15.51 1.59 -4.02
CA TYR A 17 -16.85 1.36 -4.56
C TYR A 17 -16.99 1.72 -6.04
N HIS A 18 -16.07 2.53 -6.58
CA HIS A 18 -16.24 3.05 -7.92
C HIS A 18 -15.83 2.00 -8.97
N PRO A 19 -16.66 1.70 -9.99
CA PRO A 19 -16.42 0.63 -10.96
C PRO A 19 -15.04 0.70 -11.64
N ALA A 20 -14.57 1.91 -11.96
CA ALA A 20 -13.24 2.09 -12.56
C ALA A 20 -12.08 1.48 -11.74
N PHE A 21 -12.21 1.38 -10.40
CA PHE A 21 -11.18 0.72 -9.58
C PHE A 21 -11.27 -0.81 -9.66
N GLU A 22 -12.47 -1.36 -9.88
CA GLU A 22 -12.64 -2.77 -10.20
C GLU A 22 -12.07 -3.10 -11.58
N ASP A 23 -12.36 -2.26 -12.58
CA ASP A 23 -11.81 -2.44 -13.94
C ASP A 23 -10.28 -2.35 -13.95
N ALA A 24 -9.72 -1.36 -13.24
CA ALA A 24 -8.27 -1.22 -13.10
C ALA A 24 -7.65 -2.42 -12.36
N TYR A 25 -8.32 -2.94 -11.32
CA TYR A 25 -7.88 -4.16 -10.65
C TYR A 25 -7.88 -5.36 -11.60
N ARG A 26 -8.94 -5.57 -12.37
CA ARG A 26 -9.02 -6.65 -13.37
C ARG A 26 -7.94 -6.53 -14.43
N PHE A 27 -7.67 -5.32 -14.91
CA PHE A 27 -6.55 -5.08 -15.81
C PHE A 27 -5.21 -5.47 -15.18
N ILE A 28 -4.96 -5.07 -13.93
CA ILE A 28 -3.73 -5.40 -13.21
C ILE A 28 -3.59 -6.92 -13.02
N ILE A 29 -4.69 -7.62 -12.73
CA ILE A 29 -4.64 -9.07 -12.55
C ILE A 29 -4.47 -9.80 -13.89
N ASN A 30 -5.22 -9.44 -14.91
CA ASN A 30 -5.34 -10.23 -16.13
C ASN A 30 -4.42 -9.76 -17.28
N GLY A 31 -4.15 -8.46 -17.38
CA GLY A 31 -3.46 -7.86 -18.53
C GLY A 31 -2.08 -7.29 -18.23
N TYR A 32 -1.84 -6.81 -17.01
CA TYR A 32 -0.55 -6.25 -16.65
C TYR A 32 0.53 -7.33 -16.52
N ARG A 33 1.64 -7.13 -17.25
CA ARG A 33 2.86 -7.93 -17.12
C ARG A 33 3.72 -7.34 -16.01
N VAL A 34 3.87 -8.10 -14.94
CA VAL A 34 4.65 -7.69 -13.76
C VAL A 34 6.14 -7.78 -14.12
N PRO A 35 6.95 -6.73 -13.86
CA PRO A 35 8.38 -6.79 -14.10
C PRO A 35 9.06 -7.80 -13.17
N GLU A 36 10.09 -8.47 -13.68
CA GLU A 36 10.89 -9.42 -12.91
C GLU A 36 11.77 -8.68 -11.90
N HIS A 37 11.51 -8.90 -10.62
CA HIS A 37 12.29 -8.37 -9.51
C HIS A 37 12.31 -9.40 -8.39
N GLU A 38 13.42 -9.54 -7.67
CA GLU A 38 13.45 -10.39 -6.50
C GLU A 38 12.69 -9.78 -5.31
N ILE A 39 12.74 -8.44 -5.18
CA ILE A 39 12.15 -7.70 -4.07
C ILE A 39 10.91 -6.93 -4.53
N CYS A 40 9.81 -7.06 -3.80
CA CYS A 40 8.63 -6.20 -3.92
C CYS A 40 8.37 -5.43 -2.62
N ILE A 41 8.16 -4.12 -2.74
CA ILE A 41 7.85 -3.22 -1.62
C ILE A 41 6.45 -2.66 -1.80
N PHE A 42 5.55 -3.02 -0.88
CA PHE A 42 4.20 -2.51 -0.77
C PHE A 42 4.16 -1.26 0.12
N LEU A 43 3.70 -0.14 -0.43
CA LEU A 43 3.56 1.13 0.26
C LEU A 43 2.09 1.57 0.30
N PRO A 44 1.61 2.21 1.37
CA PRO A 44 0.23 2.65 1.47
C PRO A 44 -0.04 3.79 0.48
N CYS A 45 -1.26 3.85 -0.02
CA CYS A 45 -1.76 4.96 -0.83
C CYS A 45 -1.68 6.28 -0.04
N SER A 46 -1.59 7.39 -0.76
CA SER A 46 -1.48 8.72 -0.17
C SER A 46 -2.51 9.67 -0.75
N MET A 47 -2.78 10.78 -0.05
CA MET A 47 -3.77 11.75 -0.51
C MET A 47 -3.35 12.48 -1.78
N LYS A 48 -2.07 12.78 -1.93
CA LYS A 48 -1.50 13.45 -3.10
C LYS A 48 -1.14 12.41 -4.16
N LYS A 49 -1.58 12.64 -5.40
CA LYS A 49 -1.27 11.80 -6.56
C LYS A 49 -0.59 12.63 -7.66
N PRO A 50 0.24 12.03 -8.51
CA PRO A 50 0.71 10.64 -8.45
C PRO A 50 1.49 10.36 -7.15
N PHE A 51 1.42 9.12 -6.65
CA PHE A 51 1.85 8.78 -5.28
C PHE A 51 3.33 9.11 -5.05
N SER A 52 4.18 8.91 -6.05
CA SER A 52 5.62 9.29 -6.05
C SER A 52 5.89 10.74 -5.70
N THR A 53 4.94 11.64 -5.95
CA THR A 53 5.11 13.07 -5.66
C THR A 53 4.60 13.47 -4.27
N SER A 54 4.02 12.54 -3.53
CA SER A 54 3.52 12.80 -2.17
C SER A 54 4.67 12.87 -1.16
N PRO A 55 4.59 13.74 -0.14
CA PRO A 55 5.64 13.88 0.88
C PRO A 55 6.02 12.55 1.54
N SER A 56 5.02 11.73 1.91
CA SER A 56 5.25 10.41 2.51
C SER A 56 6.07 9.50 1.63
N HIS A 57 5.70 9.40 0.35
CA HIS A 57 6.39 8.53 -0.58
C HIS A 57 7.80 9.01 -0.89
N ARG A 58 8.05 10.33 -0.95
CA ARG A 58 9.42 10.85 -1.09
C ARG A 58 10.33 10.42 0.07
N ILE A 59 9.79 10.41 1.29
CA ILE A 59 10.52 9.91 2.47
C ILE A 59 10.78 8.41 2.34
N PHE A 60 9.76 7.62 1.98
CA PHE A 60 9.92 6.17 1.82
C PHE A 60 10.91 5.83 0.69
N ASP A 61 10.81 6.51 -0.45
CA ASP A 61 11.71 6.37 -1.59
C ASP A 61 13.16 6.74 -1.21
N ALA A 62 13.37 7.76 -0.37
CA ALA A 62 14.70 8.11 0.14
C ALA A 62 15.29 7.01 1.04
N VAL A 63 14.49 6.41 1.93
CA VAL A 63 14.94 5.26 2.74
C VAL A 63 15.29 4.07 1.85
N ILE A 64 14.44 3.74 0.87
CA ILE A 64 14.69 2.65 -0.08
C ILE A 64 15.99 2.89 -0.84
N ALA A 65 16.17 4.08 -1.42
CA ALA A 65 17.37 4.43 -2.20
C ALA A 65 18.65 4.43 -1.36
N SER A 66 18.56 4.69 -0.04
CA SER A 66 19.72 4.62 0.85
C SER A 66 20.18 3.19 1.18
N ARG A 67 19.34 2.17 0.88
CA ARG A 67 19.58 0.77 1.28
C ARG A 67 19.63 -0.21 0.12
N LEU A 68 18.96 0.09 -0.99
CA LEU A 68 18.88 -0.76 -2.17
C LEU A 68 19.38 -0.02 -3.41
N PRO A 69 20.05 -0.70 -4.35
CA PRO A 69 20.45 -0.07 -5.61
C PRO A 69 19.22 0.35 -6.44
N PRO A 70 19.36 1.35 -7.33
CA PRO A 70 18.30 1.74 -8.23
C PRO A 70 17.76 0.55 -9.03
N GLY A 71 16.45 0.37 -9.05
CA GLY A 71 15.80 -0.72 -9.77
C GLY A 71 15.81 -2.09 -9.07
N ALA A 72 16.41 -2.22 -7.89
CA ALA A 72 16.46 -3.50 -7.17
C ALA A 72 15.09 -4.01 -6.70
N ALA A 73 14.14 -3.10 -6.45
CA ALA A 73 12.83 -3.43 -5.92
C ALA A 73 11.68 -2.90 -6.79
N HIS A 74 10.71 -3.77 -7.07
CA HIS A 74 9.44 -3.36 -7.62
C HIS A 74 8.62 -2.67 -6.53
N ARG A 75 8.13 -1.46 -6.82
CA ARG A 75 7.31 -0.68 -5.90
C ARG A 75 5.84 -0.83 -6.26
N VAL A 76 5.03 -1.16 -5.27
CA VAL A 76 3.59 -1.33 -5.42
C VAL A 76 2.87 -0.50 -4.36
N VAL A 77 1.92 0.32 -4.77
CA VAL A 77 1.07 1.10 -3.87
C VAL A 77 -0.20 0.30 -3.59
N PHE A 78 -0.71 0.34 -2.35
CA PHE A 78 -1.99 -0.30 -2.04
C PHE A 78 -2.82 0.49 -1.02
N GLY A 79 -4.12 0.24 -0.95
CA GLY A 79 -5.00 0.84 0.05
C GLY A 79 -6.40 1.02 -0.49
N THR A 80 -6.99 2.21 -0.38
CA THR A 80 -8.37 2.44 -0.84
C THR A 80 -8.52 2.40 -2.36
N CYS A 81 -7.42 2.28 -3.09
CA CYS A 81 -7.36 2.33 -4.55
C CYS A 81 -7.10 0.96 -5.21
N GLY A 82 -7.22 -0.17 -4.51
CA GLY A 82 -6.68 -1.41 -5.02
C GLY A 82 -5.19 -1.55 -4.75
N VAL A 83 -4.59 -2.44 -5.53
CA VAL A 83 -3.14 -2.63 -5.66
C VAL A 83 -2.69 -1.99 -6.97
N VAL A 84 -1.64 -1.20 -6.92
CA VAL A 84 -1.19 -0.33 -8.02
C VAL A 84 0.33 -0.40 -8.15
N PRO A 85 0.87 -1.18 -9.10
CA PRO A 85 2.26 -1.06 -9.54
C PRO A 85 2.61 0.41 -9.79
N ARG A 86 3.75 0.87 -9.27
CA ARG A 86 4.12 2.30 -9.24
C ARG A 86 4.17 2.93 -10.63
N GLU A 87 4.59 2.18 -11.64
CA GLU A 87 4.60 2.57 -13.06
C GLU A 87 3.20 2.89 -13.61
N LEU A 88 2.15 2.32 -13.01
CA LEU A 88 0.76 2.57 -13.40
C LEU A 88 0.11 3.73 -12.64
N GLU A 89 0.80 4.39 -11.71
CA GLU A 89 0.19 5.37 -10.79
C GLU A 89 -0.45 6.59 -11.46
N ARG A 90 -0.08 6.87 -12.72
CA ARG A 90 -0.64 7.98 -13.52
C ARG A 90 -1.88 7.58 -14.32
N MET A 91 -2.15 6.28 -14.46
CA MET A 91 -3.31 5.75 -15.17
C MET A 91 -4.61 6.12 -14.43
N PHE A 92 -5.68 6.35 -15.18
CA PHE A 92 -7.02 6.41 -14.61
C PHE A 92 -7.37 5.05 -13.96
N PRO A 93 -7.98 5.00 -12.76
CA PRO A 93 -8.51 6.10 -11.95
C PRO A 93 -7.57 6.64 -10.87
N PHE A 94 -6.31 6.19 -10.80
CA PHE A 94 -5.43 6.40 -9.64
C PHE A 94 -5.06 7.86 -9.38
N THR A 95 -5.08 8.71 -10.40
CA THR A 95 -4.88 10.16 -10.27
C THR A 95 -6.17 10.95 -9.96
N HIS A 96 -7.34 10.31 -10.07
CA HIS A 96 -8.66 10.96 -10.09
C HIS A 96 -9.50 10.66 -8.84
N TYR A 97 -8.86 10.44 -7.70
CA TYR A 97 -9.57 10.26 -6.42
C TYR A 97 -8.88 10.95 -5.24
N ARG A 98 -9.68 11.34 -4.25
CA ARG A 98 -9.24 11.93 -3.00
C ARG A 98 -10.08 11.40 -1.85
N TYR A 99 -9.61 10.32 -1.24
CA TYR A 99 -10.28 9.68 -0.11
C TYR A 99 -9.26 9.26 0.97
N MET A 100 -9.62 9.43 2.24
CA MET A 100 -8.77 9.11 3.40
C MET A 100 -9.53 8.20 4.37
N LEU A 101 -9.22 6.90 4.36
CA LEU A 101 -9.86 5.92 5.24
C LEU A 101 -9.63 6.22 6.72
N GLY A 102 -8.45 6.72 7.10
CA GLY A 102 -8.11 7.01 8.50
C GLY A 102 -8.99 8.07 9.18
N LYS A 103 -9.71 8.91 8.42
CA LYS A 103 -10.68 9.88 8.95
C LYS A 103 -12.13 9.39 8.90
N CYS A 104 -12.35 8.18 8.37
CA CYS A 104 -13.68 7.60 8.30
C CYS A 104 -14.10 7.10 9.68
N THR A 105 -15.22 7.59 10.20
CA THR A 105 -15.83 7.11 11.45
C THR A 105 -16.90 6.04 11.20
N ASP A 106 -17.33 5.86 9.95
CA ASP A 106 -18.34 4.88 9.57
C ASP A 106 -17.74 3.45 9.53
N GLU A 107 -18.14 2.65 10.52
CA GLU A 107 -17.72 1.24 10.64
C GLU A 107 -18.20 0.36 9.47
N ARG A 108 -19.31 0.70 8.82
CA ARG A 108 -19.72 0.00 7.59
C ARG A 108 -18.72 0.24 6.47
N ILE A 109 -18.30 1.48 6.26
CA ILE A 109 -17.30 1.80 5.21
C ILE A 109 -15.95 1.13 5.51
N LYS A 110 -15.54 1.06 6.79
CA LYS A 110 -14.33 0.31 7.18
C LYS A 110 -14.45 -1.19 6.89
N ARG A 111 -15.59 -1.80 7.23
CA ARG A 111 -15.86 -3.22 6.90
C ARG A 111 -15.85 -3.46 5.40
N ASP A 112 -16.46 -2.57 4.63
CA ASP A 112 -16.52 -2.66 3.19
C ASP A 112 -15.14 -2.50 2.54
N PHE A 113 -14.28 -1.62 3.10
CA PHE A 113 -12.87 -1.55 2.72
C PHE A 113 -12.20 -2.93 2.86
N TYR A 114 -12.31 -3.60 4.00
CA TYR A 114 -11.72 -4.95 4.17
C TYR A 114 -12.34 -5.96 3.21
N ARG A 115 -13.67 -5.96 3.05
CA ARG A 115 -14.39 -6.90 2.17
C ARG A 115 -13.96 -6.78 0.71
N ILE A 116 -13.63 -5.57 0.25
CA ILE A 116 -13.31 -5.30 -1.15
C ILE A 116 -11.80 -5.31 -1.42
N GLU A 117 -11.01 -4.66 -0.58
CA GLU A 117 -9.58 -4.43 -0.84
C GLU A 117 -8.69 -5.60 -0.40
N THR A 118 -9.10 -6.39 0.61
CA THR A 118 -8.34 -7.58 1.02
C THR A 118 -8.30 -8.64 -0.10
N PRO A 119 -9.42 -9.00 -0.77
CA PRO A 119 -9.37 -9.92 -1.91
C PRO A 119 -8.56 -9.37 -3.09
N ARG A 120 -8.60 -8.04 -3.32
CA ARG A 120 -7.77 -7.41 -4.36
C ARG A 120 -6.28 -7.56 -4.08
N LEU A 121 -5.87 -7.33 -2.82
CA LEU A 121 -4.52 -7.60 -2.34
C LEU A 121 -4.14 -9.08 -2.51
N ALA A 122 -4.99 -10.00 -2.06
CA ALA A 122 -4.76 -11.43 -2.16
C ALA A 122 -4.60 -11.88 -3.62
N GLY A 123 -5.40 -11.33 -4.54
CA GLY A 123 -5.27 -11.61 -5.97
C GLY A 123 -3.91 -11.18 -6.55
N TYR A 124 -3.40 -10.01 -6.15
CA TYR A 124 -2.07 -9.57 -6.60
C TYR A 124 -0.94 -10.40 -5.99
N LEU A 125 -1.06 -10.78 -4.71
CA LEU A 125 -0.11 -11.72 -4.09
C LEU A 125 -0.07 -13.04 -4.85
N ARG A 126 -1.23 -13.63 -5.17
CA ARG A 126 -1.33 -14.87 -5.98
C ARG A 126 -0.70 -14.70 -7.36
N LYS A 127 -1.05 -13.63 -8.08
CA LYS A 127 -0.49 -13.33 -9.42
C LYS A 127 1.03 -13.28 -9.40
N THR A 128 1.61 -12.75 -8.33
CA THR A 128 3.05 -12.50 -8.22
C THR A 128 3.79 -13.54 -7.38
N ARG A 129 3.15 -14.67 -7.05
CA ARG A 129 3.70 -15.70 -6.14
C ARG A 129 5.12 -16.13 -6.54
N GLU A 130 5.29 -16.44 -7.82
CA GLU A 130 6.57 -16.92 -8.37
C GLU A 130 7.46 -15.78 -8.90
N THR A 131 6.99 -14.53 -8.83
CA THR A 131 7.75 -13.37 -9.33
C THR A 131 8.72 -12.84 -8.28
N TYR A 132 8.24 -12.62 -7.05
CA TYR A 132 9.07 -12.05 -5.98
C TYR A 132 9.55 -13.13 -5.02
N ARG A 133 10.85 -13.12 -4.75
CA ARG A 133 11.45 -13.90 -3.66
C ARG A 133 11.16 -13.27 -2.30
N HIS A 134 11.20 -11.94 -2.23
CA HIS A 134 11.01 -11.16 -1.01
C HIS A 134 9.90 -10.13 -1.15
N ARG A 135 9.03 -10.05 -0.15
CA ARG A 135 7.92 -9.07 -0.09
C ARG A 135 8.00 -8.32 1.23
N VAL A 136 7.97 -6.99 1.17
CA VAL A 136 7.92 -6.11 2.35
C VAL A 136 6.72 -5.19 2.22
N ALA A 137 5.92 -5.04 3.27
CA ALA A 137 4.83 -4.08 3.32
C ALA A 137 5.05 -3.08 4.45
N TYR A 138 5.14 -1.79 4.13
CA TYR A 138 5.37 -0.73 5.11
C TYR A 138 4.07 0.01 5.43
N CYS A 139 3.29 -0.46 6.40
CA CYS A 139 1.92 -0.02 6.64
C CYS A 139 1.43 -0.13 8.10
N LEU A 140 0.44 0.68 8.45
CA LEU A 140 -0.21 0.74 9.77
C LEU A 140 -1.74 0.61 9.65
N GLY A 141 -2.41 0.45 10.80
CA GLY A 141 -3.87 0.53 10.92
C GLY A 141 -4.62 -0.45 10.01
N GLY A 142 -5.68 0.03 9.36
CA GLY A 142 -6.52 -0.80 8.49
C GLY A 142 -5.77 -1.39 7.28
N PHE A 143 -4.78 -0.67 6.72
CA PHE A 143 -3.97 -1.20 5.63
C PHE A 143 -3.10 -2.37 6.09
N ARG A 144 -2.54 -2.29 7.31
CA ARG A 144 -1.82 -3.40 7.94
C ARG A 144 -2.72 -4.62 8.10
N LYS A 145 -3.91 -4.45 8.67
CA LYS A 145 -4.88 -5.53 8.87
C LYS A 145 -5.26 -6.22 7.55
N ALA A 146 -5.51 -5.44 6.49
CA ALA A 146 -5.81 -5.98 5.16
C ALA A 146 -4.63 -6.78 4.58
N MET A 147 -3.40 -6.28 4.70
CA MET A 147 -2.21 -7.00 4.22
C MET A 147 -1.95 -8.30 5.00
N ILE A 148 -2.11 -8.29 6.34
CA ILE A 148 -2.01 -9.49 7.18
C ILE A 148 -3.01 -10.53 6.68
N SER A 149 -4.29 -10.15 6.60
CA SER A 149 -5.36 -11.06 6.17
C SER A 149 -5.14 -11.63 4.77
N ALA A 150 -4.68 -10.80 3.81
CA ALA A 150 -4.36 -11.27 2.46
C ALA A 150 -3.16 -12.21 2.43
N SER A 151 -2.12 -11.95 3.23
CA SER A 151 -0.93 -12.82 3.34
C SER A 151 -1.30 -14.18 3.93
N GLU A 152 -2.10 -14.20 5.00
CA GLU A 152 -2.61 -15.42 5.64
C GLU A 152 -3.50 -16.23 4.70
N GLU A 153 -4.47 -15.59 4.03
CA GLU A 153 -5.39 -16.25 3.09
C GLU A 153 -4.65 -16.92 1.92
N THR A 154 -3.57 -16.31 1.45
CA THR A 154 -2.84 -16.79 0.28
C THR A 154 -1.71 -17.76 0.61
N GLY A 155 -1.30 -17.83 1.89
CA GLY A 155 -0.09 -18.50 2.33
C GLY A 155 1.20 -17.87 1.81
N ILE A 156 1.14 -16.67 1.22
CA ILE A 156 2.30 -15.99 0.62
C ILE A 156 2.89 -15.05 1.65
N PRO A 157 4.15 -15.27 2.10
CA PRO A 157 4.73 -14.49 3.17
C PRO A 157 5.02 -13.05 2.73
N VAL A 158 4.61 -12.10 3.56
CA VAL A 158 4.95 -10.68 3.44
C VAL A 158 5.55 -10.21 4.76
N ARG A 159 6.74 -9.61 4.73
CA ARG A 159 7.33 -8.96 5.91
C ARG A 159 6.64 -7.63 6.15
N ILE A 160 5.79 -7.56 7.16
CA ILE A 160 4.98 -6.37 7.44
C ILE A 160 5.65 -5.50 8.50
N LEU A 161 5.94 -4.25 8.14
CA LEU A 161 6.65 -3.27 8.94
C LEU A 161 5.80 -2.00 9.13
N PRO A 162 5.97 -1.26 10.24
CA PRO A 162 6.77 -1.58 11.43
C PRO A 162 6.33 -2.89 12.10
N THR A 163 7.18 -3.54 12.89
CA THR A 163 6.75 -4.75 13.61
C THR A 163 5.77 -4.41 14.74
N ASP A 164 4.96 -5.36 15.19
CA ASP A 164 4.05 -5.11 16.33
C ASP A 164 4.83 -4.70 17.59
N ALA A 165 6.05 -5.21 17.76
CA ALA A 165 6.95 -4.80 18.85
C ALA A 165 7.35 -3.33 18.72
N SER A 166 7.70 -2.86 17.52
CA SER A 166 7.97 -1.44 17.27
C SER A 166 6.75 -0.57 17.45
N ILE A 167 5.57 -1.01 17.00
CA ILE A 167 4.32 -0.27 17.20
C ILE A 167 4.07 -0.10 18.69
N ARG A 168 4.08 -1.18 19.48
CA ARG A 168 3.87 -1.14 20.94
C ARG A 168 4.85 -0.24 21.67
N ARG A 169 6.14 -0.22 21.28
CA ARG A 169 7.15 0.66 21.89
C ARG A 169 6.89 2.15 21.66
N GLN A 170 6.22 2.47 20.56
CA GLN A 170 5.95 3.85 20.14
C GLN A 170 4.51 4.28 20.45
N GLN A 171 3.67 3.36 20.95
CA GLN A 171 2.29 3.65 21.29
C GLN A 171 2.21 4.69 22.39
N ARG A 172 1.44 5.74 22.12
CA ARG A 172 1.20 6.87 23.01
C ARG A 172 -0.28 6.89 23.32
N SER A 173 -0.63 6.49 24.56
CA SER A 173 -2.02 6.33 25.02
C SER A 173 -2.82 7.64 25.06
N ASP A 174 -2.13 8.78 24.95
CA ASP A 174 -2.65 10.14 24.97
C ASP A 174 -3.05 10.70 23.59
N LEU A 175 -2.82 9.97 22.49
CA LEU A 175 -3.03 10.49 21.13
C LEU A 175 -4.14 9.77 20.36
N ALA A 176 -4.88 10.53 19.54
CA ALA A 176 -5.94 10.02 18.65
C ALA A 176 -5.45 9.01 17.59
N PHE A 177 -4.14 8.97 17.32
CA PHE A 177 -3.47 7.94 16.53
C PHE A 177 -2.52 7.15 17.42
N ALA A 178 -3.07 6.18 18.16
CA ALA A 178 -2.28 5.40 19.12
C ALA A 178 -1.03 4.77 18.51
N ASP A 179 -1.11 4.33 17.25
CA ASP A 179 0.00 3.68 16.51
C ASP A 179 0.97 4.66 15.82
N GLY A 180 0.81 5.97 16.01
CA GLY A 180 1.70 6.99 15.44
C GLY A 180 1.62 7.16 13.92
N SER A 181 2.73 7.62 13.33
CA SER A 181 2.87 7.92 11.89
C SER A 181 4.01 7.11 11.28
N LEU A 182 3.84 6.62 10.05
CA LEU A 182 4.91 5.98 9.27
C LEU A 182 6.13 6.88 9.01
N HIS A 183 6.07 8.17 9.36
CA HIS A 183 7.20 9.09 9.27
C HIS A 183 8.05 9.11 10.55
N MET A 184 7.68 8.38 11.60
CA MET A 184 8.47 8.31 12.82
C MET A 184 9.84 7.70 12.54
N GLU A 185 10.88 8.30 13.10
CA GLU A 185 12.27 7.89 12.90
C GLU A 185 12.49 6.41 13.21
N ALA A 186 11.95 5.93 14.34
CA ALA A 186 12.04 4.52 14.72
C ALA A 186 11.45 3.56 13.67
N TYR A 187 10.36 3.95 13.00
CA TYR A 187 9.73 3.13 11.97
C TYR A 187 10.51 3.17 10.66
N LEU A 188 11.03 4.34 10.28
CA LEU A 188 11.88 4.51 9.10
C LEU A 188 13.22 3.76 9.26
N GLU A 189 13.79 3.78 10.46
CA GLU A 189 15.02 3.05 10.78
C GLU A 189 14.80 1.53 10.71
N GLU A 190 13.72 1.03 11.31
CA GLU A 190 13.36 -0.39 11.21
C GLU A 190 13.11 -0.81 9.76
N PHE A 191 12.41 0.02 8.99
CA PHE A 191 12.20 -0.20 7.56
C PHE A 191 13.53 -0.28 6.80
N GLY A 192 14.43 0.68 7.02
CA GLY A 192 15.75 0.69 6.39
C GLY A 192 16.60 -0.52 6.76
N LYS A 193 16.62 -0.93 8.03
CA LYS A 193 17.34 -2.15 8.50
C LYS A 193 16.81 -3.40 7.81
N ALA A 194 15.48 -3.52 7.69
CA ALA A 194 14.88 -4.67 7.03
C ALA A 194 15.22 -4.74 5.54
N LEU A 195 15.30 -3.60 4.84
CA LEU A 195 15.74 -3.55 3.44
C LEU A 195 17.23 -3.90 3.29
N ALA A 196 18.09 -3.39 4.17
CA ALA A 196 19.51 -3.73 4.16
C ALA A 196 19.76 -5.23 4.34
N ALA A 197 18.99 -5.90 5.20
CA ALA A 197 19.08 -7.34 5.41
C ALA A 197 18.71 -8.16 4.16
N LEU A 198 17.83 -7.63 3.28
CA LEU A 198 17.49 -8.28 2.01
C LEU A 198 18.66 -8.17 1.02
N ALA A 199 19.27 -6.98 0.89
CA ALA A 199 20.44 -6.78 0.02
C ALA A 199 21.64 -7.67 0.41
N SER A 200 21.82 -7.94 1.71
CA SER A 200 22.89 -8.84 2.18
C SER A 200 22.61 -10.33 1.93
N SER A 201 21.35 -10.72 1.69
CA SER A 201 20.96 -12.12 1.42
C SER A 201 21.09 -12.49 -0.07
N GLU A 202 21.41 -11.52 -0.93
CA GLU A 202 21.66 -11.66 -2.37
C GLU A 202 23.16 -11.76 -2.72
N LYS A 203 24.05 -11.60 -1.72
CA LYS A 203 25.49 -11.89 -1.83
C LYS A 203 25.81 -13.31 -1.38
#